data_AF-T5A901-F1
#
_entry.id   AF-T5A901-F1
#
_cell.length_a   1.000
_cell.length_b   1.000
_cell.length_c   1.000
_cell.angle_alpha   90.00
_cell.angle_beta   90.00
_cell.angle_gamma   90.00
#
_symmetry.space_group_name_H-M   'P 1'
#
loop_
_entity.id
_entity.type
_entity.pdbx_description
1 polymer ?
#
loop_
_entity_poly.entity_id
_entity_poly.type
_entity_poly.pdbx_seq_one_letter_code
_entity_poly.pdbx_strand_id
1 'polypeptide(L)' 'MTGEFGHDDEPSPGTAGDGGAAQCIWLARVRPEDCENLVRYTVLKGKVVKPESQLRGGFDRAKGLTSW' A
#
# COMPACT_ATOMS: atom_id res chain seq x y z
N MET A 1 -36.33 29.56 -15.28
CA MET A 1 -35.52 29.42 -14.07
C MET A 1 -34.60 28.24 -14.29
N THR A 2 -33.34 28.52 -14.61
CA THR A 2 -32.29 27.54 -14.86
C THR A 2 -31.43 27.36 -13.62
N GLY A 3 -31.05 26.12 -13.33
CA GLY A 3 -30.13 25.73 -12.24
C GLY A 3 -30.88 25.41 -10.94
N GLU A 4 -30.57 24.38 -10.18
CA GLU A 4 -29.29 23.69 -10.03
C GLU A 4 -29.56 22.22 -9.67
N PHE A 5 -29.08 21.27 -10.47
CA PHE A 5 -28.99 19.87 -10.04
C PHE A 5 -27.76 19.76 -9.16
N GLY A 6 -27.97 19.72 -7.83
CA GLY A 6 -26.92 19.40 -6.88
C GLY A 6 -26.33 18.05 -7.24
N HIS A 7 -25.06 18.03 -7.64
CA HIS A 7 -24.27 16.81 -7.68
C HIS A 7 -23.87 16.53 -6.24
N ASP A 8 -24.61 15.66 -5.57
CA ASP A 8 -24.15 15.05 -4.33
C ASP A 8 -22.90 14.24 -4.67
N ASP A 9 -21.73 14.84 -4.46
CA ASP A 9 -20.40 14.22 -4.54
C ASP A 9 -20.35 13.14 -3.43
N GLU A 10 -20.88 11.96 -3.74
CA GLU A 10 -20.81 10.80 -2.88
C GLU A 10 -19.32 10.48 -2.68
N PRO A 11 -18.82 10.43 -1.43
CA PRO A 11 -17.40 10.24 -1.20
C PRO A 11 -17.00 8.87 -1.74
N SER A 12 -16.29 8.87 -2.87
CA SER A 12 -15.73 7.66 -3.47
C SER A 12 -14.97 6.90 -2.37
N PRO A 13 -15.20 5.57 -2.18
CA PRO A 13 -14.57 4.78 -1.14
C PRO A 13 -13.04 4.57 -1.33
N GLY A 14 -12.40 5.43 -2.11
CA GLY A 14 -10.96 5.45 -2.37
C GLY A 14 -10.19 6.54 -1.61
N THR A 15 -10.84 7.54 -1.03
CA THR A 15 -10.14 8.63 -0.33
C THR A 15 -10.08 8.36 1.18
N ALA A 16 -9.54 7.19 1.55
CA ALA A 16 -9.01 6.99 2.89
C ALA A 16 -7.84 7.98 3.04
N GLY A 17 -7.96 8.85 4.05
CA GLY A 17 -7.17 10.07 4.19
C GLY A 17 -5.67 9.91 4.05
N ASP A 18 -5.05 11.07 3.85
CA ASP A 18 -3.64 11.43 3.58
C ASP A 18 -2.60 10.90 4.60
N GLY A 19 -2.76 9.67 5.07
CA GLY A 19 -1.84 8.93 5.94
C GLY A 19 -1.09 7.91 5.10
N GLY A 20 0.10 8.28 4.63
CA GLY A 20 0.98 7.37 3.89
C GLY A 20 1.14 5.99 4.54
N ALA A 21 1.59 5.00 3.76
CA ALA A 21 1.59 3.57 4.08
C ALA A 21 1.76 3.24 5.59
N ALA A 22 0.73 2.63 6.19
CA ALA A 22 0.76 2.21 7.59
C ALA A 22 1.83 1.15 7.86
N GLN A 23 2.29 0.45 6.82
CA GLN A 23 3.33 -0.57 6.87
C GLN A 23 4.43 -0.25 5.85
N CYS A 24 5.68 -0.23 6.30
CA CYS A 24 6.84 -0.27 5.42
C CYS A 24 7.54 -1.63 5.52
N ILE A 25 8.22 -2.05 4.46
CA ILE A 25 8.99 -3.29 4.41
C ILE A 25 10.36 -3.04 3.78
N TRP A 26 11.34 -3.84 4.20
CA TRP A 26 12.69 -3.84 3.64
C TRP A 26 12.90 -5.15 2.89
N LEU A 27 13.29 -5.03 1.62
CA LEU A 27 13.58 -6.17 0.76
C LEU A 27 15.08 -6.19 0.41
N ALA A 28 15.67 -7.38 0.33
CA ALA A 28 17.02 -7.56 -0.19
C ALA A 28 17.08 -8.80 -1.09
N ARG A 29 18.12 -8.89 -1.92
CA ARG A 29 18.28 -9.99 -2.89
C ARG A 29 17.12 -10.07 -3.90
N VAL A 30 16.47 -8.95 -4.19
CA VAL A 30 15.42 -8.85 -5.22
C VAL A 30 16.08 -9.06 -6.58
N ARG A 31 15.57 -10.01 -7.35
CA ARG A 31 15.99 -10.24 -8.74
C ARG A 31 14.96 -9.63 -9.71
N PRO A 32 15.32 -9.40 -10.99
CA PRO A 32 14.38 -8.86 -11.98
C PRO A 32 13.07 -9.65 -12.07
N GLU A 33 13.12 -10.97 -11.90
CA GLU A 33 11.94 -11.85 -11.97
C GLU A 33 10.95 -11.62 -10.81
N ASP A 34 11.40 -11.05 -9.69
CA ASP A 34 10.56 -10.77 -8.52
C ASP A 34 9.69 -9.51 -8.72
N CYS A 35 10.13 -8.58 -9.59
CA CYS A 35 9.56 -7.23 -9.72
C CYS A 35 8.08 -7.23 -10.10
N GLU A 36 7.67 -8.08 -11.05
CA GLU A 36 6.28 -8.12 -11.50
C GLU A 36 5.32 -8.46 -10.35
N ASN A 37 5.70 -9.41 -9.49
CA ASN A 37 4.89 -9.81 -8.36
C ASN A 37 4.93 -8.79 -7.22
N LEU A 38 6.08 -8.13 -6.97
CA LEU A 38 6.18 -7.03 -6.01
C LEU A 38 5.21 -5.90 -6.36
N VAL A 39 5.15 -5.51 -7.63
CA VAL A 39 4.20 -4.49 -8.09
C VAL A 39 2.76 -5.00 -7.98
N ARG A 40 2.47 -6.16 -8.59
CA ARG A 40 1.11 -6.72 -8.66
C ARG A 40 0.45 -6.91 -7.29
N TYR A 41 1.20 -7.37 -6.29
CA TYR A 41 0.65 -7.73 -4.99
C TYR A 41 0.95 -6.71 -3.90
N THR A 42 2.19 -6.24 -3.80
CA THR A 42 2.60 -5.39 -2.67
C THR A 42 2.26 -3.93 -2.91
N VAL A 43 2.62 -3.38 -4.07
CA VAL A 43 2.34 -1.97 -4.38
C VAL A 43 0.85 -1.78 -4.69
N LEU A 44 0.30 -2.54 -5.64
CA LEU A 44 -1.06 -2.31 -6.12
C LEU A 44 -2.16 -2.81 -5.19
N LYS A 45 -1.88 -3.82 -4.35
CA LYS A 45 -2.89 -4.44 -3.46
C LYS A 45 -2.56 -4.33 -1.97
N GLY A 46 -1.43 -3.71 -1.62
CA GLY A 46 -0.98 -3.63 -0.22
C GLY A 46 -0.65 -4.98 0.43
N LYS A 47 -0.50 -6.07 -0.36
CA LYS A 47 -0.29 -7.42 0.14
C LYS A 47 1.18 -7.79 0.08
N VAL A 48 1.79 -8.00 1.25
CA VAL A 48 3.13 -8.59 1.34
C VAL A 48 3.01 -10.09 1.09
N VAL A 49 3.46 -10.55 -0.08
CA VAL A 49 3.60 -11.97 -0.37
C VAL A 49 4.95 -12.38 0.18
N LYS A 50 4.95 -13.27 1.19
CA LYS A 50 6.15 -13.65 1.96
C LYS A 50 7.21 -14.24 1.02
N PRO A 51 8.27 -13.49 0.69
CA PRO A 51 9.34 -14.03 -0.14
C PRO A 51 10.18 -14.96 0.74
N GLU A 52 10.59 -16.11 0.22
CA GLU A 52 11.38 -17.09 1.00
C GLU A 52 12.66 -16.48 1.59
N SER A 53 13.25 -15.49 0.93
CA SER A 53 14.52 -14.89 1.36
C SER A 53 14.57 -13.36 1.30
N GLN A 54 13.64 -12.70 0.62
CA GLN A 54 13.78 -11.30 0.29
C GLN A 54 13.33 -10.36 1.41
N LEU A 55 12.41 -10.78 2.29
CA LEU A 55 11.96 -9.94 3.41
C LEU A 55 13.04 -9.85 4.50
N ARG A 56 13.44 -8.62 4.83
CA ARG A 56 14.49 -8.31 5.83
C ARG A 56 14.01 -7.57 7.06
N GLY A 57 12.76 -7.14 7.05
CA GLY A 57 12.23 -6.35 8.15
C GLY A 57 10.96 -5.63 7.75
N GLY A 58 10.29 -5.12 8.76
CA GLY A 58 9.07 -4.35 8.62
C GLY A 58 9.02 -3.22 9.64
N PHE A 59 8.28 -2.18 9.28
CA PHE A 59 7.93 -1.09 10.18
C PHE A 59 6.41 -0.95 10.20
N ASP A 60 5.81 -1.12 11.37
CA ASP A 60 4.39 -0.91 11.62
C ASP A 60 4.21 0.47 12.25
N ARG A 61 3.67 1.42 11.47
CA ARG A 61 3.46 2.80 11.90
C ARG A 61 2.40 2.91 12.99
N ALA A 62 1.40 2.02 13.00
CA ALA A 62 0.33 2.04 13.99
C ALA A 62 0.85 1.62 15.38
N LYS A 63 1.85 0.72 15.41
CA LYS A 63 2.44 0.24 16.66
C LYS A 63 3.78 0.91 17.00
N GLY A 64 4.39 1.65 16.07
CA GLY A 64 5.74 2.20 16.23
C GLY A 64 6.83 1.12 16.35
N LEU A 65 6.58 -0.07 15.79
CA LEU A 65 7.49 -1.23 15.93
C LEU A 65 8.29 -1.44 14.65
N THR A 66 9.58 -1.70 14.82
CA THR A 66 10.49 -2.13 13.74
C THR A 66 10.98 -3.54 14.03
N SER A 67 10.96 -4.41 13.01
CA SER A 67 11.54 -5.75 13.06
C SER A 67 12.68 -5.89 12.05
N TRP A 68 13.67 -6.73 12.40
CA TRP A 68 14.86 -7.04 11.61
C TRP A 68 14.98 -8.56 11.43
#